data_AF-A0A8X6UTN9-F1
#
_entry.id   AF-A0A8X6UTN9-F1
#
_cell.length_a   1.000
_cell.length_b   1.000
_cell.length_c   1.000
_cell.angle_alpha   90.00
_cell.angle_beta   90.00
_cell.angle_gamma   90.00
#
_symmetry.space_group_name_H-M   'P 1'
#
loop_
_entity.id
_entity.type
_entity.pdbx_description
1 polymer ?
#
loop_
_entity_poly.entity_id
_entity_poly.type
_entity_poly.pdbx_seq_one_letter_code
_entity_poly.pdbx_strand_id
1 'polypeptide(L)'
;MRMVQSFLSFGKGYLAMEKFCMLMNMDLPSSRTFNIYKKKLCKYLVRSTVKSLNDVRSQVKSAYRSNSAITDIDVTFDGTWLTRVHSSEIGVGYVIDLLTGFVMDFEIMSKRCIECEHAKSGLGENSAEFHVWYEGHISACAINHVGSSCAMKQEAALKLWQISEDSGFRYTTLLSDGDAKTYQYLNTKEVYGPEIKIKKEECINHVSKRLGTSLRKAVKEWRATGVSLGGKSRGSLKEETIKKLSRYYQNAIRSNKGDVEAMKTAIYATLFHSISTDQKPQHFKCPTGNDSWCFFQAALARGEVPGPHVKHVKTPLKETHLAKIMPIYQRLASNELLQRCIRCVTQNSNESLHSIIWGKCSKEMSATLRRVTIAVCEFNFGTKIIRKFAKGKWACFK
;
A
#
# COMPACT_ATOMS: atom_id res chain seq x y z
N MET A 1 -34.06 -0.92 -11.91
CA MET A 1 -33.18 -0.92 -10.71
C MET A 1 -31.96 -1.84 -10.80
N ARG A 2 -32.10 -3.15 -11.10
CA ARG A 2 -30.94 -4.06 -11.24
C ARG A 2 -29.91 -3.58 -12.27
N MET A 3 -30.38 -3.08 -13.41
CA MET A 3 -29.51 -2.44 -14.41
C MET A 3 -28.70 -1.27 -13.80
N VAL A 4 -29.37 -0.35 -13.11
CA VAL A 4 -28.72 0.76 -12.38
C VAL A 4 -27.66 0.24 -11.40
N GLN A 5 -27.98 -0.79 -10.61
CA GLN A 5 -27.03 -1.42 -9.68
C GLN A 5 -25.82 -2.00 -10.41
N SER A 6 -26.02 -2.70 -11.53
CA SER A 6 -24.95 -3.27 -12.34
C SER A 6 -24.00 -2.16 -12.81
N PHE A 7 -24.51 -1.14 -13.50
CA PHE A 7 -23.67 -0.03 -14.00
C PHE A 7 -22.90 0.67 -12.88
N LEU A 8 -23.54 0.94 -11.74
CA LEU A 8 -22.87 1.53 -10.59
C LEU A 8 -21.80 0.61 -9.98
N SER A 9 -21.99 -0.72 -10.02
CA SER A 9 -21.03 -1.68 -9.44
C SER A 9 -19.67 -1.71 -10.16
N PHE A 10 -19.66 -1.45 -11.48
CA PHE A 10 -18.43 -1.30 -12.27
C PHE A 10 -18.10 0.16 -12.61
N GLY A 11 -18.60 1.10 -11.79
CA GLY A 11 -18.18 2.51 -11.80
C GLY A 11 -18.79 3.37 -12.90
N LYS A 12 -19.75 2.86 -13.68
CA LYS A 12 -20.33 3.54 -14.84
C LYS A 12 -21.64 4.25 -14.51
N GLY A 13 -21.83 5.42 -15.14
CA GLY A 13 -22.97 6.30 -14.94
C GLY A 13 -24.11 6.10 -15.95
N TYR A 14 -25.06 7.05 -15.97
CA TYR A 14 -26.22 7.02 -16.86
C TYR A 14 -25.84 6.91 -18.34
N LEU A 15 -24.89 7.72 -18.81
CA LEU A 15 -24.48 7.74 -20.22
C LEU A 15 -23.95 6.38 -20.73
N ALA A 16 -23.26 5.64 -19.86
CA ALA A 16 -22.79 4.30 -20.21
C ALA A 16 -23.94 3.29 -20.28
N MET A 17 -24.93 3.43 -19.40
CA MET A 17 -26.16 2.63 -19.43
C MET A 17 -26.99 2.95 -20.66
N GLU A 18 -27.12 4.22 -21.04
CA GLU A 18 -27.75 4.69 -22.27
C GLU A 18 -27.09 4.09 -23.50
N LYS A 19 -25.75 4.22 -23.62
CA LYS A 19 -25.01 3.62 -24.73
C LYS A 19 -25.19 2.11 -24.80
N PHE A 20 -25.18 1.42 -23.65
CA PHE A 20 -25.43 -0.03 -23.61
C PHE A 20 -26.85 -0.38 -24.06
N CYS A 21 -27.87 0.31 -23.56
CA CYS A 21 -29.27 0.05 -23.94
C CYS A 21 -29.47 0.29 -25.43
N MET A 22 -28.90 1.37 -25.97
CA MET A 22 -28.93 1.68 -27.39
C MET A 22 -28.28 0.58 -28.24
N LEU A 23 -27.08 0.09 -27.86
CA LEU A 23 -26.38 -0.96 -28.61
C LEU A 23 -27.04 -2.33 -28.50
N MET A 24 -27.72 -2.61 -27.40
CA MET A 24 -28.41 -3.87 -27.15
C MET A 24 -29.89 -3.84 -27.56
N ASN A 25 -30.37 -2.72 -28.14
CA ASN A 25 -31.77 -2.48 -28.48
C ASN A 25 -32.72 -2.74 -27.29
N MET A 26 -32.40 -2.17 -26.13
CA MET A 26 -33.15 -2.29 -24.88
C MET A 26 -33.78 -0.96 -24.48
N ASP A 27 -34.89 -1.02 -23.74
CA ASP A 27 -35.50 0.17 -23.15
C ASP A 27 -34.59 0.86 -22.14
N LEU A 28 -34.42 2.18 -22.32
CA LEU A 28 -33.62 3.02 -21.45
C LEU A 28 -34.50 3.65 -20.35
N PRO A 29 -34.25 3.39 -19.05
CA PRO A 29 -34.88 4.18 -18.00
C PRO A 29 -34.42 5.63 -18.06
N SER A 30 -35.29 6.59 -17.77
CA SER A 30 -34.93 8.01 -17.79
C SER A 30 -33.83 8.38 -16.78
N SER A 31 -33.10 9.47 -17.03
CA SER A 31 -32.07 10.00 -16.12
C SER A 31 -32.62 10.27 -14.71
N ARG A 32 -33.86 10.76 -14.61
CA ARG A 32 -34.57 10.92 -13.32
C ARG A 32 -34.74 9.59 -12.59
N THR A 33 -35.19 8.57 -13.30
CA THR A 33 -35.38 7.21 -12.75
C THR A 33 -34.05 6.59 -12.30
N PHE A 34 -33.00 6.74 -13.10
CA PHE A 34 -31.65 6.32 -12.74
C PHE A 34 -31.19 6.98 -11.43
N ASN A 35 -31.36 8.30 -11.28
CA ASN A 35 -30.94 9.04 -10.10
C ASN A 35 -31.74 8.65 -8.83
N ILE A 36 -33.04 8.37 -8.96
CA ILE A 36 -33.86 7.85 -7.85
C ILE A 36 -33.32 6.50 -7.39
N TYR A 37 -33.10 5.55 -8.30
CA TYR A 37 -32.57 4.24 -7.96
C TYR A 37 -31.14 4.32 -7.42
N LYS A 38 -30.28 5.16 -8.00
CA LYS A 38 -28.94 5.45 -7.48
C LYS A 38 -29.00 5.90 -6.02
N LYS A 39 -29.86 6.87 -5.68
CA LYS A 39 -30.01 7.37 -4.30
C LYS A 39 -30.49 6.27 -3.34
N LYS A 40 -31.49 5.47 -3.74
CA LYS A 40 -32.00 4.33 -2.95
C LYS A 40 -30.92 3.27 -2.71
N LEU A 41 -30.28 2.80 -3.78
CA LEU A 41 -29.20 1.80 -3.72
C LEU A 41 -28.05 2.29 -2.85
N CYS A 42 -27.63 3.54 -3.01
CA CYS A 42 -26.56 4.12 -2.19
C CYS A 42 -26.88 4.09 -0.68
N LYS A 43 -28.10 4.48 -0.27
CA LYS A 43 -28.48 4.45 1.16
C LYS A 43 -28.41 3.04 1.74
N TYR A 44 -28.90 2.06 0.98
CA TYR A 44 -28.88 0.65 1.39
C TYR A 44 -27.44 0.11 1.50
N LEU A 45 -26.59 0.42 0.52
CA LEU A 45 -25.19 -0.02 0.50
C LEU A 45 -24.41 0.53 1.70
N VAL A 46 -24.53 1.83 2.01
CA VAL A 46 -23.83 2.43 3.17
C VAL A 46 -24.19 1.72 4.47
N ARG A 47 -25.49 1.51 4.75
CA ARG A 47 -25.94 0.83 5.97
C ARG A 47 -25.37 -0.58 6.07
N SER A 48 -25.38 -1.32 4.97
CA SER A 48 -24.83 -2.67 4.99
C SER A 48 -23.31 -2.70 5.07
N THR A 49 -22.62 -1.67 4.60
CA THR A 49 -21.16 -1.59 4.76
C THR A 49 -20.76 -1.37 6.20
N VAL A 50 -21.44 -0.48 6.93
CA VAL A 50 -21.21 -0.30 8.37
C VAL A 50 -21.34 -1.65 9.09
N LYS A 51 -22.38 -2.42 8.75
CA LYS A 51 -22.53 -3.80 9.27
C LYS A 51 -21.36 -4.70 8.87
N SER A 52 -20.90 -4.64 7.62
CA SER A 52 -19.79 -5.47 7.15
C SER A 52 -18.46 -5.14 7.84
N LEU A 53 -18.22 -3.88 8.23
CA LEU A 53 -17.03 -3.51 9.01
C LEU A 53 -17.08 -4.12 10.41
N ASN A 54 -18.25 -4.17 11.05
CA ASN A 54 -18.41 -4.88 12.32
C ASN A 54 -18.15 -6.39 12.18
N ASP A 55 -18.59 -6.99 11.08
CA ASP A 55 -18.29 -8.41 10.78
C ASP A 55 -16.78 -8.63 10.53
N VAL A 56 -16.09 -7.68 9.89
CA VAL A 56 -14.62 -7.70 9.73
C VAL A 56 -13.94 -7.61 11.09
N ARG A 57 -14.30 -6.62 11.90
CA ARG A 57 -13.73 -6.40 13.24
C ARG A 57 -13.90 -7.64 14.11
N SER A 58 -15.07 -8.28 14.07
CA SER A 58 -15.31 -9.54 14.79
C SER A 58 -14.38 -10.67 14.32
N GLN A 59 -14.18 -10.82 13.01
CA GLN A 59 -13.26 -11.81 12.44
C GLN A 59 -11.80 -11.52 12.80
N VAL A 60 -11.37 -10.26 12.76
CA VAL A 60 -10.01 -9.87 13.17
C VAL A 60 -9.80 -10.14 14.66
N LYS A 61 -10.75 -9.74 15.52
CA LYS A 61 -10.66 -10.04 16.96
C LYS A 61 -10.54 -11.53 17.24
N SER A 62 -11.31 -12.35 16.50
CA SER A 62 -11.21 -13.82 16.57
C SER A 62 -9.87 -14.35 16.07
N ALA A 63 -9.31 -13.79 15.00
CA ALA A 63 -8.02 -14.21 14.44
C ALA A 63 -6.85 -13.96 15.41
N TYR A 64 -6.91 -12.84 16.14
CA TYR A 64 -5.94 -12.51 17.18
C TYR A 64 -6.15 -13.29 18.48
N ARG A 65 -7.24 -14.06 18.62
CA ARG A 65 -7.60 -14.83 19.83
C ARG A 65 -7.57 -13.98 21.10
N SER A 66 -7.96 -12.71 20.96
CA SER A 66 -7.86 -11.75 22.05
C SER A 66 -9.15 -11.72 22.88
N ASN A 67 -8.99 -11.87 24.20
CA ASN A 67 -10.06 -11.71 25.18
C ASN A 67 -10.06 -10.32 25.83
N SER A 68 -9.15 -9.43 25.43
CA SER A 68 -9.09 -8.07 25.96
C SER A 68 -10.23 -7.20 25.41
N ALA A 69 -10.57 -6.15 26.16
CA ALA A 69 -11.50 -5.11 25.68
C ALA A 69 -10.98 -4.50 24.37
N ILE A 70 -9.70 -4.09 24.38
CA ILE A 70 -8.99 -3.49 23.25
C ILE A 70 -7.90 -4.45 22.76
N THR A 71 -7.92 -4.79 21.48
CA THR A 71 -6.94 -5.72 20.86
C THR A 71 -5.87 -4.94 20.11
N ASP A 72 -4.61 -5.16 20.49
CA ASP A 72 -3.46 -4.59 19.78
C ASP A 72 -3.20 -5.37 18.49
N ILE A 73 -3.17 -4.68 17.35
CA ILE A 73 -2.99 -5.28 16.04
C ILE A 73 -1.90 -4.56 15.24
N ASP A 74 -1.40 -5.27 14.23
CA ASP A 74 -0.40 -4.76 13.31
C ASP A 74 -1.07 -4.44 11.97
N VAL A 75 -0.77 -3.28 11.41
CA VAL A 75 -1.50 -2.79 10.25
C VAL A 75 -0.59 -2.24 9.16
N THR A 76 -1.07 -2.22 7.92
CA THR A 76 -0.62 -1.24 6.93
C THR A 76 -1.54 -0.02 7.00
N PHE A 77 -0.97 1.14 6.70
CA PHE A 77 -1.76 2.32 6.37
C PHE A 77 -1.26 2.91 5.05
N ASP A 78 -2.20 3.31 4.21
CA ASP A 78 -1.88 4.08 3.03
C ASP A 78 -2.96 5.08 2.67
N GLY A 79 -2.55 6.08 1.89
CA GLY A 79 -3.41 7.10 1.32
C GLY A 79 -3.44 6.96 -0.19
N THR A 80 -4.59 7.23 -0.80
CA THR A 80 -4.74 7.26 -2.26
C THR A 80 -5.62 8.40 -2.71
N TRP A 81 -5.37 8.94 -3.90
CA TRP A 81 -5.97 10.19 -4.37
C TRP A 81 -6.62 10.04 -5.75
N LEU A 82 -7.74 10.74 -5.98
CA LEU A 82 -8.52 10.64 -7.22
C LEU A 82 -7.73 11.14 -8.45
N THR A 83 -6.86 12.12 -8.23
CA THR A 83 -5.96 12.69 -9.24
C THR A 83 -4.52 12.68 -8.71
N ARG A 84 -3.55 13.09 -9.54
CA ARG A 84 -2.12 13.08 -9.14
C ARG A 84 -1.94 13.83 -7.82
N VAL A 85 -1.15 13.23 -6.92
CA VAL A 85 -1.04 13.51 -5.48
C VAL A 85 -1.10 14.99 -5.08
N HIS A 86 -0.48 15.90 -5.83
CA HIS A 86 -0.37 17.31 -5.42
C HIS A 86 -1.59 18.19 -5.75
N SER A 87 -2.44 17.81 -6.72
CA SER A 87 -3.61 18.60 -7.12
C SER A 87 -4.93 17.97 -6.71
N SER A 88 -4.90 16.86 -5.95
CA SER A 88 -6.13 16.14 -5.65
C SER A 88 -6.94 16.77 -4.54
N GLU A 89 -8.24 16.91 -4.81
CA GLU A 89 -9.24 17.46 -3.90
C GLU A 89 -9.91 16.40 -3.04
N ILE A 90 -9.74 15.11 -3.39
CA ILE A 90 -10.33 13.99 -2.67
C ILE A 90 -9.28 12.88 -2.54
N GLY A 91 -9.08 12.42 -1.31
CA GLY A 91 -8.23 11.29 -0.98
C GLY A 91 -8.93 10.33 0.00
N VAL A 92 -8.42 9.12 0.07
CA VAL A 92 -8.86 8.10 1.02
C VAL A 92 -7.63 7.61 1.76
N GLY A 93 -7.65 7.71 3.10
CA GLY A 93 -6.73 6.98 3.97
C GLY A 93 -7.42 5.71 4.46
N TYR A 94 -6.69 4.61 4.59
CA TYR A 94 -7.27 3.36 5.08
C TYR A 94 -6.24 2.50 5.82
N VAL A 95 -6.74 1.63 6.68
CA VAL A 95 -5.96 0.71 7.52
C VAL A 95 -6.31 -0.72 7.13
N ILE A 96 -5.30 -1.55 6.86
CA ILE A 96 -5.45 -2.98 6.59
C ILE A 96 -4.73 -3.77 7.67
N ASP A 97 -5.44 -4.72 8.29
CA ASP A 97 -4.85 -5.65 9.24
C ASP A 97 -3.83 -6.59 8.55
N LEU A 98 -2.65 -6.75 9.14
CA LEU A 98 -1.58 -7.57 8.56
C LEU A 98 -1.84 -9.08 8.67
N LEU A 99 -2.61 -9.52 9.67
CA LEU A 99 -2.86 -10.94 9.88
C LEU A 99 -3.93 -11.49 8.92
N THR A 100 -5.06 -10.81 8.84
CA THR A 100 -6.23 -11.22 8.06
C THR A 100 -6.27 -10.62 6.66
N GLY A 101 -5.58 -9.50 6.44
CA GLY A 101 -5.62 -8.75 5.19
C GLY A 101 -6.91 -7.95 4.99
N PHE A 102 -7.78 -7.84 5.98
CA PHE A 102 -9.00 -7.03 5.88
C PHE A 102 -8.73 -5.55 6.09
N VAL A 103 -9.43 -4.71 5.32
CA VAL A 103 -9.55 -3.28 5.60
C VAL A 103 -10.40 -3.11 6.86
N MET A 104 -9.78 -2.58 7.91
CA MET A 104 -10.41 -2.36 9.21
C MET A 104 -11.21 -1.07 9.22
N ASP A 105 -10.58 0.02 8.78
CA ASP A 105 -11.15 1.35 8.75
C ASP A 105 -10.64 2.15 7.56
N PHE A 106 -11.38 3.19 7.18
CA PHE A 106 -10.99 4.14 6.15
C PHE A 106 -11.62 5.51 6.43
N GLU A 107 -10.91 6.56 6.05
CA GLU A 107 -11.33 7.95 6.19
C GLU A 107 -11.18 8.64 4.84
N ILE A 108 -12.20 9.43 4.48
CA ILE A 108 -12.21 10.15 3.22
C ILE A 108 -11.94 11.59 3.51
N MET A 109 -10.87 12.07 2.92
CA MET A 109 -10.42 13.44 3.06
C MET A 109 -10.85 14.21 1.82
N SER A 110 -11.52 15.34 2.00
CA SER A 110 -11.89 16.21 0.89
C SER A 110 -11.68 17.68 1.21
N LYS A 111 -11.22 18.40 0.17
CA LYS A 111 -11.13 19.86 0.12
C LYS A 111 -12.31 20.49 -0.62
N ARG A 112 -13.26 19.66 -1.08
CA ARG A 112 -14.34 20.07 -1.97
C ARG A 112 -15.68 19.49 -1.53
N CYS A 113 -16.72 20.31 -1.56
CA CYS A 113 -18.10 19.86 -1.41
C CYS A 113 -18.93 20.38 -2.59
N ILE A 114 -19.54 19.45 -3.34
CA ILE A 114 -20.38 19.79 -4.51
C ILE A 114 -21.60 20.62 -4.08
N GLU A 115 -22.18 20.31 -2.92
CA GLU A 115 -23.33 21.04 -2.40
C GLU A 115 -22.93 22.50 -2.10
N CYS A 116 -21.75 22.71 -1.50
CA CYS A 116 -21.21 24.06 -1.31
C CYS A 116 -20.95 24.77 -2.65
N GLU A 117 -20.41 24.09 -3.66
CA GLU A 117 -20.16 24.72 -4.97
C GLU A 117 -21.44 25.14 -5.67
N HIS A 118 -22.47 24.29 -5.65
CA HIS A 118 -23.77 24.63 -6.22
C HIS A 118 -24.43 25.77 -5.44
N ALA A 119 -24.36 25.74 -4.11
CA ALA A 119 -24.90 26.82 -3.28
C ALA A 119 -24.17 28.15 -3.55
N LYS A 120 -22.83 28.15 -3.66
CA LYS A 120 -22.06 29.35 -4.04
C LYS A 120 -22.47 29.89 -5.40
N SER A 121 -22.65 29.01 -6.39
CA SER A 121 -23.06 29.41 -7.74
C SER A 121 -24.51 29.88 -7.82
N GLY A 122 -25.41 29.31 -7.01
CA GLY A 122 -26.85 29.60 -7.06
C GLY A 122 -27.30 30.72 -6.13
N LEU A 123 -26.67 30.86 -4.96
CA LEU A 123 -27.01 31.86 -3.94
C LEU A 123 -26.05 33.05 -3.92
N GLY A 124 -24.84 32.90 -4.49
CA GLY A 124 -23.75 33.86 -4.37
C GLY A 124 -22.91 33.63 -3.10
N GLU A 125 -21.59 33.49 -3.23
CA GLU A 125 -20.70 33.08 -2.11
C GLU A 125 -20.71 34.04 -0.91
N ASN A 126 -20.99 35.33 -1.13
CA ASN A 126 -20.98 36.36 -0.10
C ASN A 126 -22.40 36.83 0.29
N SER A 127 -23.44 36.09 -0.09
CA SER A 127 -24.83 36.46 0.22
C SER A 127 -25.25 36.00 1.61
N ALA A 128 -26.20 36.72 2.22
CA ALA A 128 -26.77 36.31 3.50
C ALA A 128 -27.47 34.95 3.40
N GLU A 129 -28.09 34.67 2.25
CA GLU A 129 -28.74 33.41 1.91
C GLU A 129 -27.74 32.23 1.91
N PHE A 130 -26.54 32.44 1.38
CA PHE A 130 -25.48 31.43 1.43
C PHE A 130 -25.02 31.17 2.87
N HIS A 131 -24.85 32.22 3.69
CA HIS A 131 -24.44 32.06 5.08
C HIS A 131 -25.45 31.23 5.88
N VAL A 132 -26.74 31.55 5.79
CA VAL A 132 -27.81 30.78 6.46
C VAL A 132 -27.85 29.33 5.96
N TRP A 133 -27.71 29.12 4.64
CA TRP A 133 -27.64 27.77 4.08
C TRP A 133 -26.41 26.99 4.60
N TYR A 134 -25.24 27.64 4.67
CA TYR A 134 -23.98 27.02 5.07
C TYR A 134 -23.98 26.61 6.54
N GLU A 135 -24.57 27.43 7.42
CA GLU A 135 -24.75 27.07 8.84
C GLU A 135 -25.56 25.78 9.00
N GLY A 136 -26.63 25.60 8.21
CA GLY A 136 -27.39 24.35 8.17
C GLY A 136 -26.63 23.18 7.53
N HIS A 137 -25.69 23.46 6.63
CA HIS A 137 -24.93 22.45 5.88
C HIS A 137 -23.65 21.99 6.58
N ILE A 138 -23.09 22.74 7.53
CA ILE A 138 -21.75 22.50 8.08
C ILE A 138 -21.55 21.07 8.59
N SER A 139 -22.56 20.48 9.22
CA SER A 139 -22.55 19.10 9.75
C SER A 139 -22.57 18.02 8.67
N ALA A 140 -23.02 18.36 7.45
CA ALA A 140 -23.07 17.48 6.28
C ALA A 140 -22.00 17.82 5.23
N CYS A 141 -21.18 18.84 5.48
CA CYS A 141 -20.18 19.32 4.54
C CYS A 141 -19.13 18.23 4.27
N ALA A 142 -18.86 17.99 2.99
CA ALA A 142 -17.81 17.03 2.61
C ALA A 142 -16.39 17.59 2.83
N ILE A 143 -16.24 18.91 2.96
CA ILE A 143 -14.93 19.53 3.22
C ILE A 143 -14.52 19.24 4.65
N ASN A 144 -13.44 18.47 4.82
CA ASN A 144 -12.92 18.09 6.13
C ASN A 144 -11.40 18.19 6.22
N HIS A 145 -10.77 18.87 5.25
CA HIS A 145 -9.35 19.14 5.21
C HIS A 145 -9.06 20.50 4.62
N VAL A 146 -8.14 21.23 5.24
CA VAL A 146 -7.59 22.50 4.73
C VAL A 146 -6.08 22.34 4.56
N GLY A 147 -5.54 22.78 3.42
CA GLY A 147 -4.10 22.73 3.13
C GLY A 147 -3.70 21.68 2.08
N SER A 148 -2.45 21.23 2.13
CA SER A 148 -1.88 20.40 1.07
C SER A 148 -2.43 18.97 1.06
N SER A 149 -2.45 18.34 -0.13
CA SER A 149 -2.87 16.94 -0.28
C SER A 149 -1.91 15.94 0.37
N CYS A 150 -0.67 16.35 0.65
CA CYS A 150 0.29 15.56 1.43
C CYS A 150 -0.13 15.49 2.90
N ALA A 151 -0.56 16.63 3.47
CA ALA A 151 -1.07 16.70 4.84
C ALA A 151 -2.34 15.85 5.03
N MET A 152 -3.18 15.70 3.99
CA MET A 152 -4.38 14.83 4.03
C MET A 152 -4.05 13.39 4.48
N LYS A 153 -2.87 12.85 4.10
CA LYS A 153 -2.49 11.48 4.50
C LYS A 153 -2.24 11.39 6.00
N GLN A 154 -1.55 12.37 6.58
CA GLN A 154 -1.27 12.42 8.01
C GLN A 154 -2.53 12.68 8.83
N GLU A 155 -3.40 13.58 8.37
CA GLU A 155 -4.68 13.88 9.02
C GLU A 155 -5.66 12.71 8.94
N ALA A 156 -5.72 12.00 7.80
CA ALA A 156 -6.50 10.77 7.70
C ALA A 156 -6.00 9.69 8.69
N ALA A 157 -4.68 9.50 8.76
CA ALA A 157 -4.08 8.56 9.71
C ALA A 157 -4.44 8.94 11.15
N LEU A 158 -4.31 10.22 11.52
CA LEU A 158 -4.61 10.68 12.87
C LEU A 158 -6.05 10.36 13.27
N LYS A 159 -7.03 10.70 12.40
CA LYS A 159 -8.44 10.38 12.63
C LYS A 159 -8.67 8.88 12.82
N LEU A 160 -8.07 8.05 11.95
CA LEU A 160 -8.22 6.59 12.01
C LEU A 160 -7.65 5.99 13.30
N TRP A 161 -6.51 6.51 13.78
CA TRP A 161 -5.93 6.07 15.05
C TRP A 161 -6.78 6.53 16.24
N GLN A 162 -7.29 7.77 16.24
CA GLN A 162 -8.11 8.30 17.33
C GLN A 162 -9.42 7.53 17.56
N ILE A 163 -10.05 7.01 16.50
CA ILE A 163 -11.33 6.27 16.61
C ILE A 163 -11.15 4.74 16.77
N SER A 164 -9.92 4.25 16.73
CA SER A 164 -9.66 2.81 16.70
C SER A 164 -10.03 2.12 18.01
N GLU A 165 -9.83 2.78 19.16
CA GLU A 165 -10.17 2.25 20.48
C GLU A 165 -11.68 2.11 20.66
N ASP A 166 -12.47 3.04 20.12
CA ASP A 166 -13.94 2.94 20.06
C ASP A 166 -14.40 1.72 19.26
N SER A 167 -13.56 1.25 18.34
CA SER A 167 -13.79 0.06 17.53
C SER A 167 -13.23 -1.22 18.17
N GLY A 168 -12.61 -1.12 19.36
CA GLY A 168 -12.05 -2.23 20.12
C GLY A 168 -10.62 -2.63 19.74
N PHE A 169 -9.87 -1.75 19.06
CA PHE A 169 -8.52 -2.04 18.58
C PHE A 169 -7.53 -0.91 18.88
N ARG A 170 -6.23 -1.25 18.95
CA ARG A 170 -5.14 -0.27 18.81
C ARG A 170 -4.20 -0.72 17.71
N TYR A 171 -3.78 0.23 16.89
CA TYR A 171 -2.86 0.02 15.79
C TYR A 171 -1.43 0.25 16.27
N THR A 172 -0.85 -0.77 16.91
CA THR A 172 0.42 -0.66 17.65
C THR A 172 1.65 -0.86 16.78
N THR A 173 1.51 -1.49 15.62
CA THR A 173 2.60 -1.63 14.65
C THR A 173 2.13 -1.16 13.27
N LEU A 174 2.91 -0.27 12.67
CA LEU A 174 2.68 0.23 11.32
C LEU A 174 3.73 -0.33 10.36
N LEU A 175 3.29 -1.20 9.44
CA LEU A 175 4.06 -1.56 8.27
C LEU A 175 3.95 -0.44 7.23
N SER A 176 5.05 0.26 6.98
CA SER A 176 5.11 1.32 5.98
C SER A 176 6.23 1.10 4.96
N ASP A 177 6.15 1.84 3.87
CA ASP A 177 7.29 2.06 3.01
C ASP A 177 8.26 3.05 3.69
N GLY A 178 9.37 3.37 3.04
CA GLY A 178 10.44 4.18 3.63
C GLY A 178 10.02 5.57 4.13
N ASP A 179 8.81 6.03 3.80
CA ASP A 179 8.26 7.26 4.35
C ASP A 179 7.84 7.07 5.82
N ALA A 180 8.62 7.68 6.72
CA ALA A 180 8.36 7.66 8.15
C ALA A 180 7.50 8.83 8.64
N LYS A 181 7.04 9.74 7.76
CA LYS A 181 6.34 10.97 8.19
C LYS A 181 5.03 10.70 8.91
N THR A 182 4.24 9.74 8.44
CA THR A 182 2.96 9.38 9.10
C THR A 182 3.24 8.71 10.45
N TYR A 183 4.17 7.76 10.48
CA TYR A 183 4.62 7.09 11.71
C TYR A 183 5.12 8.08 12.78
N GLN A 184 5.98 9.02 12.38
CA GLN A 184 6.51 10.05 13.27
C GLN A 184 5.39 10.95 13.77
N TYR A 185 4.51 11.41 12.86
CA TYR A 185 3.38 12.26 13.20
C TYR A 185 2.46 11.64 14.25
N LEU A 186 2.07 10.38 14.07
CA LEU A 186 1.21 9.66 15.02
C LEU A 186 1.86 9.51 16.40
N ASN A 187 3.16 9.21 16.46
CA ASN A 187 3.88 9.11 17.72
C ASN A 187 4.09 10.48 18.41
N THR A 188 4.29 11.56 17.65
CA THR A 188 4.35 12.93 18.20
C THR A 188 3.00 13.38 18.75
N LYS A 189 1.90 12.91 18.17
CA LYS A 189 0.54 13.19 18.65
C LYS A 189 0.12 12.34 19.84
N GLU A 190 0.91 11.34 20.22
CA GLU A 190 0.63 10.44 21.35
C GLU A 190 -0.80 9.90 21.32
N VAL A 191 -1.22 9.39 20.16
CA VAL A 191 -2.62 9.01 19.89
C VAL A 191 -3.20 7.94 20.84
N TYR A 192 -2.35 7.19 21.53
CA TYR A 192 -2.73 6.22 22.58
C TYR A 192 -2.08 6.57 23.93
N GLY A 193 -1.77 7.85 24.15
CA GLY A 193 -1.03 8.32 25.32
C GLY A 193 0.50 8.13 25.23
N PRO A 194 1.23 8.59 26.26
CA PRO A 194 2.70 8.59 26.26
C PRO A 194 3.30 7.19 26.41
N GLU A 195 2.58 6.26 27.03
CA GLU A 195 3.06 4.90 27.34
C GLU A 195 3.07 3.97 26.12
N ILE A 196 2.18 4.21 25.15
CA ILE A 196 2.00 3.33 23.99
C ILE A 196 2.59 4.00 22.75
N LYS A 197 3.81 3.59 22.40
CA LYS A 197 4.46 4.02 21.16
C LYS A 197 4.16 3.03 20.03
N ILE A 198 3.75 3.59 18.90
CA ILE A 198 3.56 2.82 17.67
C ILE A 198 4.94 2.36 17.21
N LYS A 199 5.07 1.10 16.82
CA LYS A 199 6.28 0.50 16.23
C LYS A 199 6.23 0.59 14.72
N LYS A 200 7.41 0.68 14.09
CA LYS A 200 7.54 0.68 12.63
C LYS A 200 8.10 -0.63 12.13
N GLU A 201 7.42 -1.25 11.17
CA GLU A 201 7.97 -2.32 10.33
C GLU A 201 8.19 -1.82 8.90
N GLU A 202 9.09 -2.48 8.17
CA GLU A 202 9.48 -2.09 6.81
C GLU A 202 9.01 -3.11 5.78
N CYS A 203 8.37 -2.62 4.73
CA CYS A 203 7.99 -3.45 3.59
C CYS A 203 9.24 -4.00 2.88
N ILE A 204 9.38 -5.33 2.83
CA ILE A 204 10.56 -5.98 2.23
C ILE A 204 10.75 -5.62 0.74
N ASN A 205 9.65 -5.47 0.00
CA ASN A 205 9.70 -5.04 -1.40
C ASN A 205 10.30 -3.63 -1.51
N HIS A 206 9.97 -2.75 -0.56
CA HIS A 206 10.49 -1.38 -0.54
C HIS A 206 11.97 -1.33 -0.13
N VAL A 207 12.38 -2.11 0.87
CA VAL A 207 13.80 -2.17 1.29
C VAL A 207 14.69 -2.70 0.16
N SER A 208 14.23 -3.72 -0.59
CA SER A 208 14.92 -4.18 -1.80
C SER A 208 15.02 -3.09 -2.87
N LYS A 209 13.93 -2.36 -3.14
CA LYS A 209 13.94 -1.22 -4.07
C LYS A 209 14.94 -0.14 -3.61
N ARG A 210 15.06 0.11 -2.30
CA ARG A 210 15.99 1.08 -1.70
C ARG A 210 17.46 0.74 -2.02
N LEU A 211 17.84 -0.55 -2.03
CA LEU A 211 19.18 -0.97 -2.47
C LEU A 211 19.41 -0.58 -3.93
N GLY A 212 18.48 -0.96 -4.83
CA GLY A 212 18.59 -0.63 -6.24
C GLY A 212 18.70 0.87 -6.51
N THR A 213 17.86 1.69 -5.85
CA THR A 213 17.91 3.15 -5.93
C THR A 213 19.24 3.69 -5.41
N SER A 214 19.75 3.18 -4.28
CA SER A 214 21.03 3.61 -3.72
C SER A 214 22.21 3.29 -4.65
N LEU A 215 22.21 2.11 -5.28
CA LEU A 215 23.24 1.73 -6.24
C LEU A 215 23.20 2.59 -7.51
N ARG A 216 22.01 2.89 -8.05
CA ARG A 216 21.88 3.82 -9.19
C ARG A 216 22.37 5.22 -8.85
N LYS A 217 22.06 5.69 -7.64
CA LYS A 217 22.55 6.99 -7.12
C LYS A 217 24.07 6.98 -7.04
N ALA A 218 24.69 5.95 -6.46
CA ALA A 218 26.14 5.83 -6.40
C ALA A 218 26.81 5.81 -7.79
N VAL A 219 26.22 5.10 -8.77
CA VAL A 219 26.73 5.11 -10.15
C VAL A 219 26.74 6.53 -10.72
N LYS A 220 25.70 7.33 -10.46
CA LYS A 220 25.63 8.73 -10.90
C LYS A 220 26.65 9.62 -10.17
N GLU A 221 26.76 9.48 -8.86
CA GLU A 221 27.66 10.29 -8.02
C GLU A 221 29.12 10.05 -8.37
N TRP A 222 29.56 8.78 -8.44
CA TRP A 222 30.95 8.45 -8.76
C TRP A 222 31.30 8.82 -10.21
N ARG A 223 30.34 8.76 -11.14
CA ARG A 223 30.56 9.24 -12.51
C ARG A 223 30.86 10.73 -12.54
N ALA A 224 30.25 11.54 -11.68
CA ALA A 224 30.52 12.97 -11.60
C ALA A 224 31.93 13.27 -11.07
N THR A 225 32.55 12.34 -10.33
CA THR A 225 33.94 12.46 -9.83
C THR A 225 34.95 11.74 -10.74
N GLY A 226 34.59 11.41 -11.98
CA GLY A 226 35.46 10.71 -12.93
C GLY A 226 35.60 9.19 -12.73
N VAL A 227 34.90 8.59 -11.77
CA VAL A 227 34.96 7.14 -11.49
C VAL A 227 33.77 6.42 -12.11
N SER A 228 34.00 5.62 -13.14
CA SER A 228 32.94 4.86 -13.81
C SER A 228 32.64 3.53 -13.13
N LEU A 229 31.54 3.46 -12.38
CA LEU A 229 31.00 2.21 -11.84
C LEU A 229 30.08 1.46 -12.82
N GLY A 230 29.53 2.19 -13.80
CA GLY A 230 28.58 1.69 -14.79
C GLY A 230 29.24 1.19 -16.08
N GLY A 231 28.50 1.27 -17.18
CA GLY A 231 29.00 0.94 -18.52
C GLY A 231 28.76 -0.51 -18.97
N LYS A 232 29.35 -0.87 -20.11
CA LYS A 232 29.14 -2.16 -20.79
C LYS A 232 30.09 -3.28 -20.31
N SER A 233 31.14 -2.96 -19.57
CA SER A 233 32.14 -3.95 -19.17
C SER A 233 31.60 -5.00 -18.20
N ARG A 234 32.17 -6.21 -18.23
CA ARG A 234 31.89 -7.25 -17.24
C ARG A 234 32.20 -6.73 -15.83
N GLY A 235 31.32 -7.00 -14.87
CA GLY A 235 31.48 -6.50 -13.50
C GLY A 235 30.94 -5.08 -13.24
N SER A 236 30.41 -4.40 -14.26
CA SER A 236 29.82 -3.06 -14.12
C SER A 236 28.43 -3.07 -13.47
N LEU A 237 28.13 -2.02 -12.72
CA LEU A 237 26.80 -1.71 -12.17
C LEU A 237 25.88 -1.11 -13.24
N LYS A 238 25.59 -1.91 -14.28
CA LYS A 238 24.52 -1.61 -15.25
C LYS A 238 23.15 -1.96 -14.66
N GLU A 239 22.09 -1.43 -15.26
CA GLU A 239 20.71 -1.56 -14.77
C GLU A 239 20.32 -3.02 -14.46
N GLU A 240 20.62 -3.95 -15.37
CA GLU A 240 20.34 -5.38 -15.17
C GLU A 240 21.14 -6.01 -14.02
N THR A 241 22.39 -5.56 -13.80
CA THR A 241 23.19 -5.99 -12.64
C THR A 241 22.53 -5.50 -11.34
N ILE A 242 22.13 -4.22 -11.29
CA ILE A 242 21.49 -3.61 -10.13
C ILE A 242 20.16 -4.30 -9.79
N LYS A 243 19.35 -4.63 -10.81
CA LYS A 243 18.11 -5.40 -10.62
C LYS A 243 18.40 -6.78 -10.01
N LYS A 244 19.40 -7.50 -10.51
CA LYS A 244 19.79 -8.82 -9.96
C LYS A 244 20.27 -8.72 -8.51
N LEU A 245 21.12 -7.75 -8.19
CA LEU A 245 21.60 -7.53 -6.82
C LEU A 245 20.45 -7.18 -5.87
N SER A 246 19.50 -6.34 -6.31
CA SER A 246 18.31 -6.01 -5.51
C SER A 246 17.45 -7.24 -5.23
N ARG A 247 17.34 -8.16 -6.20
CA ARG A 247 16.64 -9.44 -6.04
C ARG A 247 17.40 -10.40 -5.13
N TYR A 248 18.72 -10.49 -5.22
CA TYR A 248 19.53 -11.31 -4.31
C TYR A 248 19.43 -10.83 -2.87
N TYR A 249 19.50 -9.52 -2.65
CA TYR A 249 19.26 -8.91 -1.34
C TYR A 249 17.88 -9.26 -0.79
N GLN A 250 16.83 -9.15 -1.61
CA GLN A 250 15.48 -9.53 -1.20
C GLN A 250 15.38 -11.01 -0.83
N ASN A 251 15.97 -11.90 -1.64
CA ASN A 251 15.96 -13.33 -1.40
C ASN A 251 16.75 -13.68 -0.13
N ALA A 252 17.89 -13.03 0.11
CA ALA A 252 18.67 -13.21 1.34
C ALA A 252 17.84 -12.92 2.59
N ILE A 253 17.01 -11.87 2.56
CA ILE A 253 16.07 -11.57 3.66
C ILE A 253 14.98 -12.65 3.75
N ARG A 254 14.33 -12.99 2.62
CA ARG A 254 13.21 -13.96 2.62
C ARG A 254 13.61 -15.35 3.08
N SER A 255 14.76 -15.85 2.62
CA SER A 255 15.26 -17.19 2.95
C SER A 255 15.71 -17.33 4.40
N ASN A 256 15.92 -16.22 5.11
CA ASN A 256 16.35 -16.19 6.51
C ASN A 256 15.32 -15.47 7.38
N LYS A 257 14.03 -15.61 7.06
CA LYS A 257 12.91 -15.03 7.84
C LYS A 257 13.02 -15.44 9.30
N GLY A 258 12.90 -14.47 10.22
CA GLY A 258 12.99 -14.71 11.66
C GLY A 258 14.39 -14.59 12.27
N ASP A 259 15.46 -14.48 11.47
CA ASP A 259 16.84 -14.44 11.97
C ASP A 259 17.63 -13.28 11.34
N VAL A 260 17.83 -12.22 12.12
CA VAL A 260 18.52 -11.00 11.67
C VAL A 260 19.99 -11.24 11.32
N GLU A 261 20.69 -12.08 12.09
CA GLU A 261 22.12 -12.33 11.85
C GLU A 261 22.32 -13.22 10.62
N ALA A 262 21.43 -14.20 10.41
CA ALA A 262 21.41 -14.99 9.18
C ALA A 262 21.05 -14.14 7.95
N MET A 263 20.08 -13.22 8.05
CA MET A 263 19.77 -12.26 6.98
C MET A 263 21.00 -11.42 6.61
N LYS A 264 21.67 -10.85 7.61
CA LYS A 264 22.87 -10.02 7.44
C LYS A 264 23.98 -10.82 6.78
N THR A 265 24.25 -12.03 7.27
CA THR A 265 25.27 -12.93 6.71
C THR A 265 24.97 -13.26 5.25
N ALA A 266 23.73 -13.62 4.94
CA ALA A 266 23.30 -13.93 3.57
C ALA A 266 23.38 -12.72 2.64
N ILE A 267 23.03 -11.51 3.10
CA ILE A 267 23.18 -10.28 2.31
C ILE A 267 24.64 -10.09 1.90
N TYR A 268 25.57 -10.17 2.86
CA TYR A 268 26.99 -10.06 2.57
C TYR A 268 27.50 -11.21 1.70
N ALA A 269 27.00 -12.43 1.89
CA ALA A 269 27.34 -13.57 1.04
C ALA A 269 27.06 -13.28 -0.43
N THR A 270 25.91 -12.66 -0.75
CA THR A 270 25.58 -12.30 -2.15
C THR A 270 26.56 -11.29 -2.74
N LEU A 271 27.00 -10.30 -1.95
CA LEU A 271 27.96 -9.28 -2.38
C LEU A 271 29.35 -9.88 -2.60
N PHE A 272 29.86 -10.62 -1.61
CA PHE A 272 31.19 -11.24 -1.67
C PHE A 272 31.29 -12.30 -2.78
N HIS A 273 30.23 -13.10 -2.95
CA HIS A 273 30.13 -14.03 -4.08
C HIS A 273 30.23 -13.32 -5.43
N SER A 274 29.58 -12.15 -5.56
CA SER A 274 29.60 -11.37 -6.80
C SER A 274 30.98 -10.78 -7.13
N ILE A 275 31.82 -10.44 -6.15
CA ILE A 275 33.18 -9.91 -6.39
C ILE A 275 34.27 -11.00 -6.41
N SER A 276 33.90 -12.24 -6.14
CA SER A 276 34.83 -13.37 -6.05
C SER A 276 35.46 -13.70 -7.40
N THR A 277 36.76 -14.04 -7.39
CA THR A 277 37.53 -14.46 -8.57
C THR A 277 38.31 -15.74 -8.28
N ASP A 278 38.86 -16.37 -9.31
CA ASP A 278 39.70 -17.56 -9.14
C ASP A 278 40.96 -17.24 -8.32
N GLN A 279 41.53 -16.04 -8.46
CA GLN A 279 42.70 -15.58 -7.70
C GLN A 279 42.35 -15.16 -6.27
N LYS A 280 41.12 -14.67 -6.04
CA LYS A 280 40.66 -14.19 -4.74
C LYS A 280 39.24 -14.73 -4.46
N PRO A 281 39.13 -16.02 -4.07
CA PRO A 281 37.84 -16.63 -3.74
C PRO A 281 37.27 -16.05 -2.44
N GLN A 282 36.03 -15.55 -2.48
CA GLN A 282 35.38 -14.83 -1.37
C GLN A 282 34.03 -15.48 -0.99
N HIS A 283 34.04 -16.81 -0.80
CA HIS A 283 32.82 -17.59 -0.50
C HIS A 283 32.60 -17.87 0.99
N PHE A 284 33.39 -17.26 1.88
CA PHE A 284 33.38 -17.50 3.33
C PHE A 284 32.05 -17.21 4.05
N LYS A 285 31.15 -16.42 3.46
CA LYS A 285 29.78 -16.19 3.97
C LYS A 285 28.70 -16.97 3.23
N CYS A 286 29.05 -17.65 2.14
CA CYS A 286 28.09 -18.46 1.41
C CYS A 286 27.69 -19.68 2.26
N PRO A 287 26.44 -20.16 2.14
CA PRO A 287 26.04 -21.39 2.82
C PRO A 287 26.94 -22.56 2.39
N THR A 288 27.25 -23.44 3.33
CA THR A 288 28.01 -24.68 3.10
C THR A 288 27.05 -25.83 2.74
N GLY A 289 27.60 -26.96 2.31
CA GLY A 289 26.84 -28.18 2.00
C GLY A 289 26.51 -28.35 0.52
N ASN A 290 26.07 -29.57 0.17
CA ASN A 290 25.84 -29.99 -1.21
C ASN A 290 24.73 -29.18 -1.91
N ASP A 291 23.73 -28.75 -1.14
CA ASP A 291 22.59 -27.97 -1.62
C ASP A 291 22.85 -26.45 -1.63
N SER A 292 24.10 -26.04 -1.40
CA SER A 292 24.47 -24.62 -1.46
C SER A 292 24.24 -24.06 -2.86
N TRP A 293 23.56 -22.91 -2.92
CA TRP A 293 23.46 -22.14 -4.17
C TRP A 293 24.81 -21.62 -4.66
N CYS A 294 25.82 -21.59 -3.78
CA CYS A 294 27.18 -21.20 -4.11
C CYS A 294 27.93 -22.41 -4.69
N PHE A 295 28.24 -22.35 -5.99
CA PHE A 295 28.96 -23.41 -6.70
C PHE A 295 30.26 -23.83 -6.01
N PHE A 296 30.96 -22.86 -5.39
CA PHE A 296 32.25 -23.09 -4.75
C PHE A 296 32.08 -23.89 -3.47
N GLN A 297 31.18 -23.48 -2.58
CA GLN A 297 30.89 -24.21 -1.35
C GLN A 297 30.27 -25.59 -1.61
N ALA A 298 29.42 -25.69 -2.62
CA ALA A 298 28.82 -26.97 -3.02
C ALA A 298 29.88 -27.95 -3.54
N ALA A 299 30.85 -27.50 -4.34
CA ALA A 299 31.95 -28.34 -4.82
C ALA A 299 32.83 -28.83 -3.66
N LEU A 300 33.22 -27.92 -2.74
CA LEU A 300 33.99 -28.30 -1.56
C LEU A 300 33.26 -29.35 -0.70
N ALA A 301 31.95 -29.20 -0.52
CA ALA A 301 31.15 -30.17 0.24
C ALA A 301 31.08 -31.56 -0.42
N ARG A 302 31.20 -31.62 -1.76
CA ARG A 302 31.29 -32.88 -2.52
C ARG A 302 32.72 -33.44 -2.64
N GLY A 303 33.72 -32.75 -2.10
CA GLY A 303 35.13 -33.12 -2.29
C GLY A 303 35.65 -32.85 -3.70
N GLU A 304 34.99 -31.99 -4.46
CA GLU A 304 35.35 -31.60 -5.83
C GLU A 304 36.16 -30.30 -5.85
N VAL A 305 36.99 -30.14 -6.88
CA VAL A 305 37.64 -28.84 -7.16
C VAL A 305 36.60 -27.86 -7.71
N PRO A 306 36.44 -26.66 -7.11
CA PRO A 306 35.51 -25.66 -7.63
C PRO A 306 35.81 -25.24 -9.08
N GLY A 307 34.75 -25.10 -9.88
CA GLY A 307 34.87 -24.63 -11.26
C GLY A 307 35.29 -23.15 -11.38
N PRO A 308 35.59 -22.66 -12.60
CA PRO A 308 36.07 -21.29 -12.80
C PRO A 308 34.98 -20.24 -12.59
N HIS A 309 35.29 -19.17 -11.83
CA HIS A 309 34.34 -18.11 -11.48
C HIS A 309 33.72 -17.42 -12.70
N VAL A 310 34.45 -17.31 -13.81
CA VAL A 310 33.96 -16.70 -15.04
C VAL A 310 32.70 -17.41 -15.58
N LYS A 311 32.61 -18.74 -15.39
CA LYS A 311 31.47 -19.56 -15.82
C LYS A 311 30.35 -19.59 -14.78
N HIS A 312 30.69 -19.64 -13.49
CA HIS A 312 29.71 -19.93 -12.44
C HIS A 312 29.17 -18.69 -11.70
N VAL A 313 29.91 -17.59 -11.63
CA VAL A 313 29.40 -16.33 -11.04
C VAL A 313 28.51 -15.63 -12.06
N LYS A 314 27.19 -15.82 -11.90
CA LYS A 314 26.16 -15.29 -12.83
C LYS A 314 26.04 -13.77 -12.83
N THR A 315 26.52 -13.09 -11.80
CA THR A 315 26.41 -11.63 -11.64
C THR A 315 27.71 -11.10 -11.05
N PRO A 316 28.79 -11.06 -11.85
CA PRO A 316 30.08 -10.61 -11.37
C PRO A 316 30.05 -9.10 -11.12
N LEU A 317 30.88 -8.64 -10.19
CA LEU A 317 31.17 -7.25 -9.86
C LEU A 317 32.68 -7.04 -9.82
N LYS A 318 33.16 -5.88 -10.27
CA LYS A 318 34.57 -5.53 -10.13
C LYS A 318 34.89 -5.27 -8.66
N GLU A 319 36.00 -5.82 -8.18
CA GLU A 319 36.46 -5.60 -6.80
C GLU A 319 36.69 -4.11 -6.50
N THR A 320 37.17 -3.34 -7.48
CA THR A 320 37.34 -1.88 -7.37
C THR A 320 36.06 -1.13 -7.04
N HIS A 321 34.88 -1.72 -7.31
CA HIS A 321 33.59 -1.12 -6.95
C HIS A 321 33.22 -1.37 -5.49
N LEU A 322 33.82 -2.36 -4.81
CA LEU A 322 33.43 -2.78 -3.46
C LEU A 322 33.47 -1.63 -2.46
N ALA A 323 34.60 -0.91 -2.38
CA ALA A 323 34.76 0.22 -1.47
C ALA A 323 33.71 1.33 -1.70
N LYS A 324 33.17 1.44 -2.92
CA LYS A 324 32.21 2.47 -3.33
C LYS A 324 30.77 2.10 -3.00
N ILE A 325 30.46 0.82 -2.87
CA ILE A 325 29.10 0.32 -2.58
C ILE A 325 28.96 -0.34 -1.21
N MET A 326 30.05 -0.72 -0.55
CA MET A 326 30.04 -1.32 0.78
C MET A 326 29.26 -0.48 1.82
N PRO A 327 29.40 0.87 1.87
CA PRO A 327 28.62 1.68 2.81
C PRO A 327 27.10 1.56 2.60
N ILE A 328 26.66 1.33 1.36
CA ILE A 328 25.23 1.12 1.05
C ILE A 328 24.77 -0.21 1.63
N TYR A 329 25.55 -1.28 1.43
CA TYR A 329 25.23 -2.60 1.99
C TYR A 329 25.26 -2.60 3.51
N GLN A 330 26.26 -1.96 4.14
CA GLN A 330 26.35 -1.82 5.60
C GLN A 330 25.11 -1.13 6.18
N ARG A 331 24.70 0.00 5.59
CA ARG A 331 23.48 0.70 6.01
C ARG A 331 22.22 -0.14 5.81
N LEU A 332 22.14 -0.91 4.72
CA LEU A 332 20.97 -1.73 4.40
C LEU A 332 21.02 -3.13 5.02
N ALA A 333 22.09 -3.50 5.71
CA ALA A 333 22.22 -4.72 6.49
C ALA A 333 22.39 -4.43 7.99
N SER A 334 21.98 -3.23 8.43
CA SER A 334 21.99 -2.85 9.84
C SER A 334 20.95 -3.69 10.61
N ASN A 335 21.26 -4.00 11.86
CA ASN A 335 20.39 -4.82 12.70
C ASN A 335 19.03 -4.13 12.91
N GLU A 336 19.02 -2.80 13.02
CA GLU A 336 17.80 -2.00 13.21
C GLU A 336 16.87 -2.10 12.00
N LEU A 337 17.42 -2.08 10.77
CA LEU A 337 16.62 -2.19 9.56
C LEU A 337 16.11 -3.61 9.36
N LEU A 338 16.99 -4.60 9.55
CA LEU A 338 16.64 -6.01 9.36
C LEU A 338 15.63 -6.50 10.41
N GLN A 339 15.72 -6.02 11.65
CA GLN A 339 14.72 -6.28 12.69
C GLN A 339 13.33 -5.81 12.27
N ARG A 340 13.22 -4.67 11.59
CA ARG A 340 11.94 -4.16 11.04
C ARG A 340 11.45 -4.95 9.82
N CYS A 341 12.30 -5.78 9.23
CA CYS A 341 11.97 -6.66 8.10
C CYS A 341 11.77 -8.12 8.53
N ILE A 342 11.89 -8.45 9.83
CA ILE A 342 12.06 -9.82 10.32
C ILE A 342 10.93 -10.77 9.92
N ARG A 343 9.70 -10.23 9.75
CA ARG A 343 8.51 -10.97 9.32
C ARG A 343 8.38 -11.14 7.80
N CYS A 344 9.20 -10.45 7.02
CA CYS A 344 9.19 -10.43 5.55
C CYS A 344 7.84 -9.99 4.94
N VAL A 345 7.13 -9.08 5.61
CA VAL A 345 5.79 -8.60 5.20
C VAL A 345 5.85 -7.57 4.07
N THR A 346 4.75 -7.47 3.30
CA THR A 346 4.63 -6.57 2.13
C THR A 346 3.35 -5.74 2.22
N GLN A 347 3.28 -4.65 1.45
CA GLN A 347 2.10 -3.79 1.34
C GLN A 347 1.33 -3.99 0.02
N ASN A 348 1.46 -5.15 -0.63
CA ASN A 348 0.82 -5.40 -1.94
C ASN A 348 -0.72 -5.31 -1.87
N SER A 349 -1.31 -5.56 -0.70
CA SER A 349 -2.75 -5.38 -0.44
C SER A 349 -3.21 -3.93 -0.66
N ASN A 350 -2.36 -2.94 -0.34
CA ASN A 350 -2.65 -1.53 -0.56
C ASN A 350 -2.78 -1.22 -2.05
N GLU A 351 -1.82 -1.69 -2.86
CA GLU A 351 -1.85 -1.53 -4.32
C GLU A 351 -3.09 -2.20 -4.95
N SER A 352 -3.49 -3.35 -4.41
CA SER A 352 -4.70 -4.06 -4.83
C SER A 352 -5.97 -3.26 -4.50
N LEU A 353 -6.09 -2.74 -3.27
CA LEU A 353 -7.23 -1.92 -2.87
C LEU A 353 -7.31 -0.61 -3.67
N HIS A 354 -6.17 0.03 -3.96
CA HIS A 354 -6.12 1.21 -4.82
C HIS A 354 -6.77 0.95 -6.18
N SER A 355 -6.46 -0.20 -6.80
CA SER A 355 -7.04 -0.59 -8.08
C SER A 355 -8.56 -0.72 -8.00
N ILE A 356 -9.10 -1.33 -6.93
CA ILE A 356 -10.55 -1.50 -6.74
C ILE A 356 -11.23 -0.16 -6.49
N ILE A 357 -10.69 0.70 -5.62
CA ILE A 357 -11.26 2.02 -5.32
C ILE A 357 -11.38 2.85 -6.60
N TRP A 358 -10.29 2.97 -7.36
CA TRP A 358 -10.27 3.81 -8.55
C TRP A 358 -10.93 3.16 -9.76
N GLY A 359 -11.07 1.84 -9.80
CA GLY A 359 -11.94 1.16 -10.75
C GLY A 359 -13.42 1.53 -10.57
N LYS A 360 -13.84 1.89 -9.36
CA LYS A 360 -15.23 2.30 -9.06
C LYS A 360 -15.44 3.81 -9.01
N CYS A 361 -14.41 4.59 -8.73
CA CYS A 361 -14.46 6.04 -8.69
C CYS A 361 -13.86 6.63 -9.98
N SER A 362 -14.71 6.96 -10.98
CA SER A 362 -14.24 7.62 -12.20
C SER A 362 -13.86 9.09 -11.94
N LYS A 363 -12.92 9.65 -12.72
CA LYS A 363 -12.50 11.05 -12.61
C LYS A 363 -13.63 12.06 -12.88
N GLU A 364 -14.62 11.66 -13.65
CA GLU A 364 -15.78 12.48 -14.07
C GLU A 364 -16.91 12.50 -13.03
N MET A 365 -16.88 11.58 -12.06
CA MET A 365 -17.93 11.44 -11.06
C MET A 365 -17.28 11.45 -9.68
N SER A 366 -17.53 12.49 -8.90
CA SER A 366 -16.90 12.70 -7.59
C SER A 366 -16.76 11.42 -6.76
N ALA A 367 -15.57 11.23 -6.20
CA ALA A 367 -15.26 10.16 -5.25
C ALA A 367 -16.08 10.41 -3.97
N THR A 368 -17.33 9.99 -3.99
CA THR A 368 -18.23 10.10 -2.85
C THR A 368 -17.92 9.00 -1.84
N LEU A 369 -18.13 9.30 -0.55
CA LEU A 369 -17.99 8.33 0.55
C LEU A 369 -18.53 6.96 0.21
N ARG A 370 -19.73 6.97 -0.37
CA ARG A 370 -20.49 5.81 -0.82
C ARG A 370 -19.73 4.87 -1.74
N ARG A 371 -18.91 5.35 -2.69
CA ARG A 371 -18.22 4.48 -3.67
C ARG A 371 -16.97 3.83 -3.08
N VAL A 372 -16.22 4.58 -2.28
CA VAL A 372 -15.07 4.07 -1.53
C VAL A 372 -15.53 2.98 -0.57
N THR A 373 -16.62 3.22 0.15
CA THR A 373 -17.29 2.26 1.03
C THR A 373 -17.63 0.94 0.30
N ILE A 374 -18.17 1.00 -0.93
CA ILE A 374 -18.46 -0.21 -1.73
C ILE A 374 -17.17 -0.93 -2.15
N ALA A 375 -16.16 -0.18 -2.58
CA ALA A 375 -14.87 -0.75 -2.97
C ALA A 375 -14.20 -1.50 -1.82
N VAL A 376 -14.25 -0.95 -0.61
CA VAL A 376 -13.73 -1.60 0.61
C VAL A 376 -14.50 -2.90 0.92
N CYS A 377 -15.84 -2.90 0.82
CA CYS A 377 -16.60 -4.14 0.99
C CYS A 377 -16.22 -5.22 -0.03
N GLU A 378 -16.05 -4.84 -1.29
CA GLU A 378 -15.65 -5.78 -2.34
C GLU A 378 -14.24 -6.30 -2.13
N PHE A 379 -13.33 -5.47 -1.65
CA PHE A 379 -12.00 -5.92 -1.26
C PHE A 379 -12.05 -6.96 -0.12
N ASN A 380 -12.81 -6.68 0.94
CA ASN A 380 -12.88 -7.57 2.10
C ASN A 380 -13.62 -8.89 1.80
N PHE A 381 -14.73 -8.86 1.06
CA PHE A 381 -15.63 -10.02 0.93
C PHE A 381 -15.84 -10.51 -0.50
N GLY A 382 -15.14 -9.91 -1.47
CA GLY A 382 -15.36 -10.13 -2.88
C GLY A 382 -16.77 -9.72 -3.32
N THR A 383 -17.19 -10.25 -4.47
CA THR A 383 -18.51 -9.97 -5.05
C THR A 383 -19.65 -10.69 -4.33
N LYS A 384 -19.38 -11.54 -3.32
CA LYS A 384 -20.42 -12.29 -2.58
C LYS A 384 -21.41 -11.36 -1.89
N ILE A 385 -20.93 -10.26 -1.31
CA ILE A 385 -21.78 -9.23 -0.70
C ILE A 385 -22.62 -8.52 -1.76
N ILE A 386 -22.04 -8.18 -2.92
CA ILE A 386 -22.77 -7.57 -4.06
C ILE A 386 -23.87 -8.52 -4.57
N ARG A 387 -23.60 -9.83 -4.62
CA ARG A 387 -24.60 -10.85 -4.95
C ARG A 387 -25.68 -10.97 -3.90
N LYS A 388 -25.35 -10.90 -2.60
CA LYS A 388 -26.32 -10.88 -1.50
C LYS A 388 -27.20 -9.62 -1.57
N PHE A 389 -26.64 -8.48 -1.96
CA PHE A 389 -27.39 -7.25 -2.26
C PHE A 389 -28.30 -7.38 -3.48
N ALA A 390 -27.87 -8.07 -4.53
CA ALA A 390 -28.70 -8.34 -5.70
C ALA A 390 -29.87 -9.31 -5.37
N LYS A 391 -29.67 -10.22 -4.41
CA LYS A 391 -30.62 -11.26 -3.98
C LYS A 391 -31.50 -10.87 -2.78
N GLY A 392 -31.19 -9.81 -2.03
CA GLY A 392 -31.95 -9.37 -0.87
C GLY A 392 -33.40 -9.00 -1.23
N LYS A 393 -34.35 -9.56 -0.48
CA LYS A 393 -35.82 -9.51 -0.68
C LYS A 393 -36.31 -8.12 -1.10
N TRP A 394 -36.69 -7.98 -2.36
CA TRP A 394 -37.45 -6.85 -2.90
C TRP A 394 -38.97 -6.97 -2.60
N ALA A 395 -39.34 -7.90 -1.72
CA ALA A 395 -40.74 -8.22 -1.39
C ALA A 395 -41.41 -7.21 -0.44
N CYS A 396 -40.69 -6.21 0.07
CA CYS A 396 -41.25 -5.19 0.97
C CYS A 396 -41.46 -3.82 0.29
N PHE A 397 -41.39 -3.76 -1.04
CA PHE A 397 -41.60 -2.51 -1.80
C PHE A 397 -42.46 -2.76 -3.04
N LYS A 398 -43.59 -3.44 -2.85
CA LYS A 398 -44.76 -3.23 -3.71
C LYS A 398 -45.65 -2.19 -3.04
#